data_AF-W6TDX4-F1
#
_entry.id   AF-W6TDX4-F1
#
_cell.length_a   1.000
_cell.length_b   1.000
_cell.length_c   1.000
_cell.angle_alpha   90.00
_cell.angle_beta   90.00
_cell.angle_gamma   90.00
#
_symmetry.space_group_name_H-M   'P 1'
#
loop_
_entity.id
_entity.type
_entity.pdbx_description
1 polymer ?
#
loop_
_entity_poly.entity_id
_entity_poly.type
_entity_poly.pdbx_seq_one_letter_code
_entity_poly.pdbx_strand_id
1 'polypeptide(L)' 'MLHFIDHKEMKELIEFLGCQVIFLPPYSPDLNPIEKFLANMKRWIKKKINQFDKFYEAITVFFQILFSCLITIY' A
#
# COMPACT_ATOMS: atom_id res chain seq x y z
N MET A 1 -12.38 20.50 -7.82
CA MET A 1 -11.12 20.58 -8.58
C MET A 1 -10.06 19.97 -7.70
N LEU A 2 -9.66 18.71 -7.94
CA LEU A 2 -8.59 18.08 -7.18
C LEU A 2 -7.29 18.83 -7.54
N HIS A 3 -6.76 19.58 -6.58
CA HIS A 3 -5.45 20.22 -6.70
C HIS A 3 -4.43 19.08 -6.75
N PHE A 4 -3.92 18.75 -7.94
CA PHE A 4 -2.78 17.84 -8.07
C PHE A 4 -1.57 18.61 -7.56
N ILE A 5 -0.98 18.13 -6.46
CA ILE A 5 0.18 18.77 -5.84
C ILE A 5 1.38 18.52 -6.76
N ASP A 6 2.14 19.58 -7.06
CA ASP A 6 3.32 19.47 -7.92
C ASP A 6 4.35 18.53 -7.26
N HIS A 7 5.10 17.77 -8.07
CA HIS A 7 6.16 16.88 -7.59
C HIS A 7 7.18 17.61 -6.71
N LYS A 8 7.45 18.89 -6.99
CA LYS A 8 8.36 19.71 -6.20
C LYS A 8 7.77 20.03 -4.83
N GLU A 9 6.51 20.48 -4.78
CA GLU A 9 5.80 20.78 -3.53
C GLU A 9 5.65 19.54 -2.64
N MET A 10 5.36 18.38 -3.24
CA MET A 10 5.35 17.10 -2.54
C MET A 10 6.70 16.75 -1.93
N LYS A 11 7.78 16.94 -2.68
CA LYS A 11 9.13 16.63 -2.20
C LYS A 11 9.50 17.51 -1.02
N GLU A 12 9.28 18.82 -1.12
CA GLU A 12 9.57 19.80 -0.05
C GLU A 12 8.79 19.47 1.23
N LEU A 13 7.51 19.09 1.12
CA LEU A 13 6.70 18.70 2.27
C LEU A 13 7.19 17.42 2.95
N ILE A 14 7.58 16.40 2.18
CA ILE A 14 8.07 15.13 2.72
C ILE A 14 9.44 15.34 3.39
N GLU A 15 10.33 16.10 2.77
CA GLU A 15 11.65 16.42 3.33
C GLU A 15 11.54 17.30 4.59
N PHE A 16 10.56 18.20 4.66
CA PHE A 16 10.26 18.97 5.87
C PHE A 16 9.88 18.09 7.06
N LEU A 17 9.23 16.94 6.82
CA LEU A 17 8.90 15.96 7.86
C LEU A 17 10.09 15.08 8.26
N GLY A 18 11.28 15.30 7.70
CA GLY A 18 12.49 14.51 7.95
C GLY A 18 12.53 13.17 7.19
N CYS A 19 11.62 12.98 6.22
CA CYS A 19 11.59 11.79 5.37
C CYS A 19 12.42 12.01 4.11
N GLN A 20 13.06 10.96 3.60
CA GLN A 20 13.78 11.01 2.33
C GLN A 20 12.89 10.53 1.19
N VAL A 21 12.78 11.34 0.14
CA VAL A 21 12.08 10.95 -1.10
C VAL A 21 13.03 10.13 -1.98
N ILE A 22 12.66 8.87 -2.23
CA ILE A 22 13.40 7.97 -3.12
C ILE A 22 12.57 7.80 -4.39
N PHE A 23 13.08 8.29 -5.52
CA PHE A 23 12.45 8.12 -6.81
C PHE A 23 12.80 6.74 -7.38
N LEU A 24 11.78 6.03 -7.86
CA LEU A 24 12.01 4.80 -8.61
C LEU A 24 12.54 5.12 -10.01
N PRO A 25 13.46 4.31 -10.54
CA PRO A 25 13.85 4.41 -11.94
C PRO A 25 12.66 4.11 -12.85
N PRO A 26 12.59 4.74 -14.04
CA PRO A 26 11.50 4.53 -14.98
C PRO A 26 11.43 3.06 -15.40
N TYR A 27 10.20 2.55 -15.57
CA TYR A 27 9.89 1.17 -15.99
C TYR A 27 10.44 0.04 -15.10
N SER A 28 10.68 0.30 -13.80
CA SER A 28 11.16 -0.72 -12.85
C SER A 28 10.10 -1.08 -11.79
N PRO A 29 8.93 -1.64 -12.18
CA PRO A 29 7.90 -2.03 -11.22
C PRO A 29 8.40 -3.09 -10.22
N ASP A 30 9.38 -3.91 -10.63
CA ASP A 30 10.01 -4.93 -9.79
C ASP A 30 10.76 -4.35 -8.58
N LEU A 31 11.18 -3.08 -8.65
CA LEU A 31 11.86 -2.37 -7.57
C LEU A 31 10.89 -1.68 -6.61
N ASN A 32 9.58 -1.77 -6.85
CA ASN A 32 8.57 -1.19 -5.97
C ASN A 32 8.10 -2.24 -4.95
N PRO A 33 8.52 -2.18 -3.67
CA PRO A 33 8.16 -3.18 -2.68
C PRO A 33 6.63 -3.28 -2.46
N ILE A 34 5.86 -2.24 -2.79
CA ILE A 34 4.39 -2.26 -2.68
C ILE A 34 3.75 -3.19 -3.72
N GLU A 35 4.37 -3.42 -4.88
CA GLU A 35 3.76 -4.22 -5.96
C GLU A 35 3.60 -5.68 -5.54
N LYS A 36 4.64 -6.24 -4.91
CA LYS A 36 4.59 -7.61 -4.37
C LYS A 36 3.54 -7.72 -3.27
N PHE A 37 3.45 -6.72 -2.41
CA PHE A 37 2.42 -6.65 -1.37
C PHE A 37 1.00 -6.63 -1.98
N LEU A 38 0.76 -5.74 -2.97
CA LEU A 38 -0.52 -5.61 -3.65
C LEU A 38 -0.88 -6.86 -4.46
N ALA A 39 0.09 -7.55 -5.07
CA ALA A 39 -0.14 -8.82 -5.75
C ALA A 39 -0.65 -9.90 -4.78
N ASN A 40 -0.04 -10.01 -3.60
CA ASN A 40 -0.47 -10.94 -2.54
C ASN A 40 -1.87 -10.59 -2.01
N MET A 41 -2.11 -9.30 -1.74
CA MET A 41 -3.41 -8.81 -1.30
C MET A 41 -4.50 -9.12 -2.33
N LYS A 42 -4.29 -8.77 -3.61
CA LYS A 42 -5.23 -9.06 -4.70
C LYS A 42 -5.53 -10.56 -4.81
N ARG A 43 -4.51 -11.41 -4.69
CA ARG A 43 -4.67 -12.87 -4.72
C ARG A 43 -5.52 -13.38 -3.55
N TRP A 44 -5.31 -12.86 -2.35
CA TRP A 44 -6.09 -13.22 -1.17
C TRP A 44 -7.55 -12.77 -1.30
N ILE A 45 -7.76 -11.50 -1.65
CA ILE A 45 -9.10 -10.91 -1.80
C ILE A 45 -9.88 -11.67 -2.88
N LYS A 46 -9.28 -11.94 -4.05
CA LYS A 46 -9.96 -12.68 -5.13
C LYS A 46 -10.48 -14.06 -4.70
N LYS A 47 -9.81 -14.73 -3.76
CA LYS A 47 -10.26 -16.03 -3.22
C LYS A 47 -11.39 -15.92 -2.21
N LYS A 48 -11.56 -14.75 -1.58
CA LYS A 48 -12.42 -14.54 -0.42
C LYS A 48 -13.52 -13.52 -0.67
N ILE A 49 -13.54 -12.86 -1.82
CA ILE A 49 -14.45 -11.76 -2.12
C ILE A 49 -15.93 -12.15 -1.98
N ASN A 50 -16.30 -13.38 -2.32
CA ASN A 50 -17.67 -13.89 -2.18
C ASN A 50 -18.11 -14.11 -0.72
N GLN A 51 -17.20 -13.94 0.25
CA GLN A 51 -17.48 -14.07 1.69
C GLN A 51 -17.80 -12.72 2.34
N PHE A 52 -17.71 -11.62 1.58
CA PHE A 52 -17.95 -10.26 2.05
C PHE A 52 -19.03 -9.61 1.20
N ASP A 53 -19.86 -8.78 1.83
CA ASP A 53 -20.86 -7.99 1.11
C ASP A 53 -20.18 -6.78 0.43
N LYS A 54 -19.18 -6.20 1.10
CA LYS A 54 -18.49 -5.00 0.63
C LYS A 54 -16.99 -5.25 0.45
N PHE A 55 -16.44 -4.69 -0.62
CA PHE A 55 -15.02 -4.86 -0.97
C PHE A 55 -14.06 -4.38 0.13
N TYR A 56 -14.36 -3.28 0.81
CA TYR A 56 -13.49 -2.75 1.86
C TYR A 56 -13.44 -3.65 3.11
N GLU A 57 -14.45 -4.49 3.34
CA GLU A 57 -14.45 -5.47 4.44
C GLU A 57 -13.37 -6.51 4.18
N ALA A 58 -13.26 -7.01 2.95
CA ALA A 58 -12.20 -7.93 2.55
C ALA A 58 -10.80 -7.31 2.74
N ILE A 59 -10.63 -6.03 2.41
CA ILE A 59 -9.35 -5.32 2.63
C ILE A 59 -9.05 -5.23 4.13
N THR A 60 -10.04 -4.84 4.93
CA THR A 60 -9.87 -4.67 6.39
C THR A 60 -9.45 -5.98 7.04
N VAL A 61 -10.11 -7.09 6.70
CA VAL A 61 -9.77 -8.42 7.22
C VAL A 61 -8.36 -8.85 6.78
N PHE A 62 -7.98 -8.59 5.53
CA PHE A 62 -6.62 -8.90 5.05
C PHE A 62 -5.55 -8.22 5.92
N PHE A 63 -5.71 -6.92 6.21
CA PHE A 63 -4.78 -6.20 7.09
C PHE A 63 -4.84 -6.71 8.54
N GLN A 64 -6.02 -7.03 9.07
CA GLN A 64 -6.14 -7.60 10.42
C GLN A 64 -5.40 -8.93 10.56
N ILE A 65 -5.48 -9.82 9.56
CA ILE A 65 -4.75 -11.10 9.55
C ILE A 65 -3.23 -10.86 9.51
N LEU A 66 -2.78 -9.90 8.71
CA LEU A 66 -1.37 -9.55 8.60
C LEU A 66 -0.81 -9.02 9.94
N PHE A 67 -1.54 -8.13 10.61
CA PHE A 67 -1.11 -7.53 11.87
C PHE A 67 -1.28 -8.44 13.08
N SER A 68 -2.32 -9.29 13.13
CA SER A 68 -2.49 -10.26 14.22
C SER A 68 -1.36 -11.29 14.25
N CYS A 69 -0.86 -11.69 13.09
CA CYS A 69 0.30 -12.58 12.98
C CYS A 69 1.59 -11.90 13.49
N LEU A 70 1.78 -10.61 13.21
CA LEU A 70 2.95 -9.86 13.67
C LEU A 70 2.97 -9.66 15.19
N ILE A 71 1.82 -9.41 15.82
CA ILE A 71 1.72 -9.22 17.28
C ILE A 71 1.90 -10.54 18.05
N THR A 72 1.69 -11.69 17.41
CA THR A 72 1.89 -13.01 18.05
C THR A 72 3.34 -13.49 17.96
N ILE A 73 4.17 -12.85 17.12
CA ILE A 73 5.59 -13.21 16.89
C ILE A 73 6.55 -12.29 17.68
N TYR A 74 6.06 -11.18 18.24
CA TYR A 74 6.79 -10.29 19.16
C TYR A 74 6.22 -10.39 20.57
#